data_AF-A0A5D4HI85-F1
#
_entry.id   AF-A0A5D4HI85-F1
#
_cell.length_a   1.000
_cell.length_b   1.000
_cell.length_c   1.000
_cell.angle_alpha   90.00
_cell.angle_beta   90.00
_cell.angle_gamma   90.00
#
_symmetry.space_group_name_H-M   'P 1'
#
loop_
_entity.id
_entity.type
_entity.pdbx_description
1 polymer ?
#
loop_
_entity_poly.entity_id
_entity_poly.type
_entity_poly.pdbx_seq_one_letter_code
_entity_poly.pdbx_strand_id
1 'polypeptide(L)' 'MRQDTADVNAAIDAELQLLDPRVRGSRALAARLLDPEFVEVGASGRRWTYEEMLAALPDLDGGGSQGT' A
#
# COMPACT_ATOMS: atom_id res chain seq x y z
N MET A 1 -16.78 -17.05 -9.34
CA MET A 1 -17.63 -15.85 -9.52
C MET A 1 -17.99 -15.16 -8.20
N ARG A 2 -18.70 -15.79 -7.24
CA ARG A 2 -19.06 -15.08 -5.98
C ARG A 2 -17.87 -14.82 -5.05
N GLN A 3 -16.93 -15.77 -4.98
CA GLN A 3 -15.69 -15.63 -4.20
C GLN A 3 -14.79 -14.56 -4.82
N ASP A 4 -14.56 -14.61 -6.14
CA ASP A 4 -13.78 -13.59 -6.85
C ASP A 4 -14.30 -12.17 -6.63
N THR A 5 -15.62 -11.95 -6.60
CA THR A 5 -16.19 -10.64 -6.28
C THR A 5 -15.94 -10.22 -4.82
N ALA A 6 -15.98 -11.16 -3.88
CA ALA A 6 -15.67 -10.87 -2.48
C ALA A 6 -14.20 -10.51 -2.29
N ASP A 7 -13.29 -11.25 -2.95
CA ASP A 7 -11.85 -11.00 -2.89
C ASP A 7 -11.49 -9.66 -3.54
N VAL A 8 -12.11 -9.33 -4.67
CA VAL A 8 -11.95 -8.01 -5.33
C VAL A 8 -12.43 -6.88 -4.42
N ASN A 9 -13.60 -7.02 -3.78
CA ASN A 9 -14.10 -6.00 -2.87
C ASN A 9 -13.18 -5.82 -1.66
N ALA A 10 -12.64 -6.91 -1.10
CA ALA A 10 -11.68 -6.84 0.00
C ALA A 10 -10.39 -6.12 -0.40
N ALA A 11 -9.89 -6.35 -1.61
CA ALA A 11 -8.74 -5.63 -2.15
C ALA A 11 -9.03 -4.12 -2.30
N ILE A 12 -10.20 -3.76 -2.85
CA ILE A 12 -10.62 -2.36 -2.98
C ILE A 12 -10.71 -1.68 -1.61
N ASP A 13 -11.34 -2.32 -0.63
CA ASP A 13 -11.46 -1.77 0.72
C ASP A 13 -10.09 -1.61 1.41
N ALA A 14 -9.15 -2.51 1.16
CA ALA A 14 -7.78 -2.41 1.67
C ALA A 14 -7.00 -1.27 0.99
N GLU A 15 -7.12 -1.12 -0.33
CA GLU A 15 -6.52 -0.01 -1.08
C GLU A 15 -7.05 1.34 -0.61
N LEU A 16 -8.37 1.47 -0.43
CA LEU A 16 -8.99 2.69 0.09
C LEU A 16 -8.50 3.02 1.51
N GLN A 17 -8.33 2.03 2.37
CA GLN A 17 -7.75 2.24 3.70
C GLN A 17 -6.30 2.73 3.63
N LEU A 18 -5.51 2.23 2.68
CA LEU A 18 -4.12 2.62 2.50
C LEU A 18 -3.96 4.09 2.02
N LEU A 19 -5.04 4.75 1.60
CA LEU A 19 -5.05 6.18 1.29
C LEU A 19 -5.17 7.07 2.53
N ASP A 20 -5.60 6.55 3.69
CA ASP A 20 -5.72 7.33 4.92
C ASP A 20 -4.31 7.61 5.52
N PRO A 21 -3.90 8.89 5.69
CA PRO A 21 -2.62 9.23 6.29
C PRO A 21 -2.40 8.63 7.68
N ARG A 22 -3.46 8.41 8.46
CA ARG A 22 -3.38 7.78 9.78
C ARG A 22 -3.04 6.30 9.69
N VAL A 23 -3.51 5.62 8.63
CA VAL A 23 -3.16 4.23 8.34
C VAL A 23 -1.71 4.17 7.86
N ARG A 24 -1.31 5.04 6.94
CA ARG A 24 0.08 5.13 6.46
C ARG A 24 1.09 5.46 7.55
N GLY A 25 0.73 6.37 8.45
CA GLY A 25 1.55 6.74 9.60
C GLY A 25 1.63 5.66 10.69
N SER A 26 0.81 4.61 10.63
CA SER A 26 0.80 3.53 11.60
C SER A 26 1.30 2.23 10.97
N ARG A 27 2.56 1.88 11.29
CA ARG A 27 3.18 0.64 10.84
C ARG A 27 2.32 -0.59 11.11
N ALA A 28 1.69 -0.67 12.29
CA ALA A 28 0.85 -1.80 12.67
C ALA A 28 -0.44 -1.92 11.84
N LEU A 29 -1.00 -0.79 11.39
CA LEU A 29 -2.18 -0.80 10.52
C LEU A 29 -1.79 -1.12 9.08
N ALA A 30 -0.73 -0.48 8.56
CA ALA A 30 -0.21 -0.74 7.23
C ALA A 30 0.25 -2.20 7.04
N ALA A 31 0.89 -2.80 8.05
CA ALA A 31 1.33 -4.19 8.02
C ALA A 31 0.20 -5.21 7.84
N ARG A 32 -1.04 -4.85 8.19
CA ARG A 32 -2.23 -5.71 8.02
C ARG A 32 -2.81 -5.65 6.60
N LEU A 33 -2.39 -4.68 5.80
CA LEU A 33 -2.90 -4.43 4.45
C LEU A 33 -1.94 -4.92 3.37
N LEU A 34 -0.63 -4.93 3.67
CA LEU A 34 0.38 -5.42 2.74
C LEU A 34 0.63 -6.92 2.94
N ASP A 35 0.76 -7.64 1.83
CA ASP A 35 1.19 -9.03 1.84
C ASP A 35 2.64 -9.14 2.36
N PRO A 36 3.00 -10.13 3.20
CA PRO A 36 4.38 -10.30 3.68
C PRO A 36 5.44 -10.46 2.57
N GLU A 37 5.04 -10.91 1.37
CA GLU A 37 5.89 -11.01 0.18
C GLU A 37 5.83 -9.76 -0.71
N PHE A 38 5.15 -8.69 -0.26
CA PHE A 38 5.01 -7.45 -1.01
C PHE A 38 6.37 -6.83 -1.36
N VAL A 39 6.49 -6.44 -2.64
CA VAL A 39 7.64 -5.72 -3.17
C VAL A 39 7.13 -4.63 -4.12
N GLU A 40 7.66 -3.42 -3.97
CA GLU A 40 7.35 -2.30 -4.85
C GLU A 40 8.58 -1.88 -5.66
N VAL A 41 8.38 -1.53 -6.94
CA VAL A 41 9.40 -0.92 -7.78
C VAL A 41 9.04 0.56 -7.96
N GLY A 42 9.79 1.45 -7.32
CA GLY A 42 9.58 2.88 -7.46
C GLY A 42 9.97 3.39 -8.85
N ALA A 43 9.57 4.62 -9.19
CA ALA A 43 9.86 5.24 -10.49
C ALA A 43 11.37 5.33 -10.81
N SER A 44 12.24 5.34 -9.80
CA SER A 44 13.70 5.30 -9.96
C SER A 44 14.26 3.92 -10.32
N GLY A 45 13.42 2.88 -10.38
CA GLY A 45 13.83 1.48 -10.50
C GLY A 45 14.28 0.84 -9.18
N ARG A 46 14.29 1.60 -8.07
CA ARG A 46 14.57 1.04 -6.74
C ARG A 46 13.48 0.06 -6.35
N ARG A 47 13.89 -1.12 -5.89
CA ARG A 47 13.02 -2.09 -5.22
C ARG A 47 12.90 -1.77 -3.73
N TRP A 48 11.69 -1.84 -3.21
CA TRP A 48 11.36 -1.72 -1.81
C TRP A 48 10.80 -3.05 -1.33
N THR A 49 11.45 -3.66 -0.36
CA THR A 49 10.92 -4.82 0.36
C THR A 49 9.75 -4.41 1.26
N TYR A 50 8.96 -5.39 1.72
CA TYR A 50 7.90 -5.19 2.70
C TYR A 50 8.33 -4.31 3.89
N GLU A 51 9.47 -4.64 4.50
CA GLU A 51 9.99 -3.93 5.67
C GLU A 51 10.39 -2.47 5.35
N GLU A 52 11.04 -2.26 4.20
CA GLU A 52 11.42 -0.93 3.72
C GLU A 52 10.19 -0.10 3.36
N MET A 53 9.19 -0.70 2.73
CA MET A 53 7.95 -0.03 2.35
C MET A 53 7.18 0.42 3.59
N LEU A 54 7.02 -0.45 4.58
CA LEU A 54 6.39 -0.09 5.86
C LEU A 54 7.12 1.01 6.61
N ALA A 55 8.44 1.10 6.49
CA ALA A 55 9.23 2.16 7.10
C ALA A 55 9.05 3.50 6.38
N ALA A 56 8.88 3.47 5.06
CA ALA A 56 8.78 4.67 4.22
C ALA A 56 7.36 5.18 3.99
N LEU A 57 6.35 4.32 4.16
CA LEU A 57 4.94 4.64 3.96
C LEU A 57 4.47 5.94 4.63
N PRO A 58 4.92 6.31 5.85
CA PRO A 58 4.54 7.57 6.49
C PRO A 58 4.99 8.82 5.73
N ASP A 59 6.12 8.73 5.02
CA ASP A 59 6.75 9.85 4.32
C ASP A 59 6.44 9.85 2.81
N LEU A 60 5.86 8.77 2.29
CA LEU A 60 5.45 8.66 0.91
C LEU A 60 4.08 9.32 0.71
N ASP A 61 4.06 10.37 -0.10
CA ASP A 61 2.83 10.96 -0.59
C ASP A 61 1.99 9.90 -1.32
N GLY A 62 0.67 9.98 -1.15
CA GLY A 62 -0.36 9.05 -1.63
C GLY A 62 -0.51 8.89 -3.14
N GLY A 63 0.59 8.88 -3.90
CA GLY A 63 0.54 8.79 -5.36
C GLY A 63 -0.21 9.97 -5.98
N GLY A 64 -0.05 11.17 -5.43
CA GLY A 64 -0.36 12.39 -6.17
C GLY A 64 0.70 12.59 -7.23
N SER A 65 0.59 11.89 -8.37
CA SER A 65 1.40 12.22 -9.53
C SER A 65 1.11 13.68 -9.89
N GLN A 66 2.03 14.59 -9.56
CA GLN A 66 2.13 15.83 -10.34
C GLN A 66 2.54 15.41 -11.74
N GLY A 67 1.56 15.21 -12.61
CA GLY A 67 1.77 15.21 -14.04
C GLY A 67 2.14 16.63 -14.43
N THR A 68 3.40 16.85 -14.79
CA THR A 68 3.84 18.03 -15.55
C THR A 68 3.92 17.68 -17.02
#